data_AF-A1DYZ2-F1
#
_entry.id   AF-A1DYZ2-F1
#
_cell.length_a   1.000
_cell.length_b   1.000
_cell.length_c   1.000
_cell.angle_alpha   90.00
_cell.angle_beta   90.00
_cell.angle_gamma   90.00
#
_symmetry.space_group_name_H-M   'P 1'
#
loop_
_entity.id
_entity.type
_entity.pdbx_description
1 polymer ?
#
loop_
_entity_poly.entity_id
_entity_poly.type
_entity_poly.pdbx_seq_one_letter_code
_entity_poly.pdbx_strand_id
1 'polypeptide(L)'
;TKAVEFDIRLTRDDKIIIFHDHHFKRIGNLDKTVKSLTYNEIKQIPFFVENPDSLPALFEEFMDQYFKQYQMINVEIKPDNFTDKQLDIVFNAIKKYTNQGVEIIVSSFSTNVLHEILKRSSNDGFKTGYLFEKMSLFDIELAKKFDFLHPPISLLKKPKNQELFLNLNIPLNVWTFKKM
;
A
#
# COMPACT_ATOMS: atom_id res chain seq x y z
N THR A 1 7.03 14.69 -11.91
CA THR A 1 7.25 14.07 -10.59
C THR A 1 7.70 12.64 -10.79
N LYS A 2 8.86 12.24 -10.23
CA LYS A 2 9.24 10.83 -10.19
C LYS A 2 8.60 10.21 -8.94
N ALA A 3 7.67 9.29 -9.13
CA ALA A 3 6.93 8.64 -8.06
C ALA A 3 7.05 7.12 -8.18
N VAL A 4 6.87 6.43 -7.06
CA VAL A 4 6.75 4.96 -7.02
C VAL A 4 5.60 4.57 -6.12
N GLU A 5 4.98 3.45 -6.44
CA GLU A 5 3.94 2.82 -5.64
C GLU A 5 4.36 1.37 -5.39
N PHE A 6 4.10 0.89 -4.18
CA PHE A 6 4.30 -0.50 -3.85
C PHE A 6 3.44 -0.94 -2.66
N ASP A 7 3.27 -2.26 -2.59
CA ASP A 7 2.50 -2.94 -1.56
C ASP A 7 3.38 -3.46 -0.45
N ILE A 8 2.92 -3.36 0.79
CA ILE A 8 3.60 -3.95 1.94
C ILE A 8 2.74 -4.99 2.67
N ARG A 9 3.43 -6.01 3.19
CA ARG A 9 2.87 -7.11 4.00
C ARG A 9 3.83 -7.46 5.14
N LEU A 10 3.29 -8.06 6.19
CA LEU A 10 4.09 -8.61 7.29
C LEU A 10 4.32 -10.11 7.12
N THR A 11 5.54 -10.56 7.41
CA THR A 11 5.87 -11.97 7.62
C THR A 11 5.41 -12.44 9.01
N ARG A 12 5.55 -13.75 9.28
CA ARG A 12 5.26 -14.35 10.59
C ARG A 12 6.13 -13.78 11.72
N ASP A 13 7.36 -13.39 11.40
CA ASP A 13 8.32 -12.74 12.31
C ASP A 13 8.28 -11.21 12.24
N ASP A 14 7.13 -10.66 11.84
CA ASP A 14 6.83 -9.22 11.80
C ASP A 14 7.83 -8.39 10.96
N LYS A 15 8.45 -8.97 9.94
CA LYS A 15 9.24 -8.23 8.94
C LYS A 15 8.31 -7.64 7.88
N ILE A 16 8.50 -6.36 7.57
CA ILE A 16 7.75 -5.67 6.52
C ILE A 16 8.45 -5.93 5.19
N ILE A 17 7.78 -6.64 4.28
CA ILE A 17 8.27 -6.90 2.92
C ILE A 17 7.45 -6.14 1.90
N ILE A 18 8.08 -5.79 0.78
CA ILE A 18 7.40 -5.22 -0.38
C ILE A 18 6.86 -6.37 -1.24
N PHE A 19 5.55 -6.63 -1.18
CA PHE A 19 4.93 -7.76 -1.88
C PHE A 19 3.41 -7.63 -2.07
N HIS A 20 2.95 -7.84 -3.31
CA HIS A 20 1.54 -7.67 -3.69
C HIS A 20 0.62 -8.82 -3.21
N ASP A 21 0.98 -10.07 -3.52
CA ASP A 21 0.06 -11.21 -3.35
C ASP A 21 -0.07 -11.64 -1.89
N HIS A 22 -1.25 -12.14 -1.51
CA HIS A 22 -1.46 -12.67 -0.15
C HIS A 22 -0.67 -13.96 0.13
N HIS A 23 -0.38 -14.73 -0.92
CA HIS A 23 0.30 -16.03 -0.85
C HIS A 23 1.27 -16.22 -2.02
N PHE A 24 2.18 -17.18 -1.87
CA PHE A 24 3.15 -17.54 -2.89
C PHE A 24 2.57 -18.48 -3.98
N LYS A 25 1.25 -18.65 -4.10
CA LYS A 25 0.67 -19.58 -5.10
C LYS A 25 1.06 -19.23 -6.53
N ARG A 26 1.07 -17.95 -6.89
CA ARG A 26 1.52 -17.48 -8.21
C ARG A 26 3.04 -17.59 -8.38
N ILE A 27 3.79 -17.64 -7.27
CA ILE A 27 5.25 -17.59 -7.23
C ILE A 27 5.78 -18.92 -6.69
N GLY A 28 6.11 -19.85 -7.60
CA GLY A 28 6.61 -21.16 -7.21
C GLY A 28 5.54 -22.15 -6.74
N ASN A 29 4.26 -21.90 -7.06
CA ASN A 29 3.13 -22.81 -6.79
C ASN A 29 2.96 -23.19 -5.31
N LEU A 30 3.46 -22.35 -4.39
CA LEU A 30 3.44 -22.61 -2.96
C LEU A 30 2.18 -22.00 -2.33
N ASP A 31 1.27 -22.84 -1.85
CA ASP A 31 0.05 -22.41 -1.17
C ASP A 31 0.29 -22.07 0.31
N LYS A 32 1.14 -21.05 0.54
CA LYS A 32 1.40 -20.48 1.87
C LYS A 32 1.27 -18.96 1.80
N THR A 33 0.61 -18.39 2.81
CA THR A 33 0.44 -16.94 2.93
C THR A 33 1.73 -16.29 3.43
N VAL A 34 1.95 -15.02 3.10
CA VAL A 34 3.10 -14.26 3.62
C VAL A 34 3.17 -14.32 5.16
N LYS A 35 2.02 -14.13 5.84
CA LYS A 35 1.94 -14.14 7.31
C LYS A 35 2.19 -15.50 7.95
N SER A 36 2.21 -16.59 7.18
CA SER A 36 2.49 -17.94 7.69
C SER A 36 3.97 -18.31 7.70
N LEU A 37 4.83 -17.50 7.07
CA LEU A 37 6.26 -17.75 6.93
C LEU A 37 7.08 -16.61 7.52
N THR A 38 8.22 -16.94 8.13
CA THR A 38 9.26 -15.97 8.48
C THR A 38 9.98 -15.49 7.22
N TYR A 39 10.65 -14.34 7.29
CA TYR A 39 11.41 -13.85 6.13
C TYR A 39 12.52 -14.82 5.70
N ASN A 40 13.16 -15.50 6.66
CA ASN A 40 14.15 -16.52 6.35
C ASN A 40 13.55 -17.74 5.64
N GLU A 41 12.35 -18.20 6.04
CA GLU A 41 11.65 -19.28 5.31
C GLU A 41 11.26 -18.84 3.89
N ILE A 42 10.84 -17.58 3.71
CA ILE A 42 10.55 -17.01 2.38
C ILE A 42 11.80 -17.06 1.50
N LYS A 43 12.97 -16.68 2.01
CA LYS A 43 14.25 -16.76 1.26
C LYS A 43 14.58 -18.18 0.77
N GLN A 44 14.08 -19.21 1.44
CA GLN A 44 14.34 -20.61 1.09
C GLN A 44 13.29 -21.20 0.13
N ILE A 45 12.29 -20.43 -0.32
CA ILE A 45 11.37 -20.89 -1.36
C ILE A 45 12.18 -21.14 -2.64
N PRO A 46 12.07 -22.32 -3.29
CA PRO A 46 12.91 -22.69 -4.44
C PRO A 46 12.98 -21.61 -5.52
N PHE A 47 11.84 -20.98 -5.83
CA PHE A 47 11.77 -19.88 -6.80
C PHE A 47 12.72 -18.72 -6.44
N PHE A 48 12.79 -18.28 -5.18
CA PHE A 48 13.66 -17.16 -4.78
C PHE A 48 15.12 -17.58 -4.62
N VAL A 49 15.39 -18.86 -4.34
CA VAL A 49 16.76 -19.40 -4.37
C VAL A 49 17.30 -19.41 -5.81
N GLU A 50 16.48 -19.81 -6.77
CA GLU A 50 16.82 -19.81 -8.20
C GLU A 50 16.82 -18.40 -8.80
N ASN A 51 16.02 -17.48 -8.24
CA ASN A 51 15.83 -16.11 -8.73
C ASN A 51 16.01 -15.10 -7.58
N PRO A 52 17.23 -14.89 -7.08
CA PRO A 52 17.49 -14.05 -5.89
C PRO A 52 17.04 -12.60 -6.09
N ASP A 53 17.14 -12.06 -7.31
CA ASP A 53 16.67 -10.70 -7.64
C ASP A 53 15.14 -10.54 -7.55
N SER A 54 14.39 -11.65 -7.53
CA SER A 54 12.93 -11.64 -7.36
C SER A 54 12.50 -11.75 -5.89
N LEU A 55 13.44 -11.90 -4.95
CA LEU A 55 13.12 -11.96 -3.53
C LEU A 55 12.43 -10.65 -3.09
N PRO A 56 11.30 -10.70 -2.35
CA PRO A 56 10.68 -9.51 -1.81
C PRO A 56 11.67 -8.74 -0.92
N ALA A 57 11.92 -7.48 -1.27
CA ALA A 57 12.79 -6.60 -0.49
C ALA A 57 12.16 -6.29 0.87
N LEU A 58 12.99 -6.07 1.88
CA LEU A 58 12.54 -5.46 3.12
C LEU A 58 12.21 -3.99 2.87
N PHE A 59 11.10 -3.52 3.44
CA PHE A 59 10.63 -2.15 3.26
C PHE A 59 11.71 -1.13 3.64
N GLU A 60 12.34 -1.28 4.81
CA GLU A 60 13.36 -0.34 5.27
C GLU A 60 14.61 -0.37 4.39
N GLU A 61 15.04 -1.54 3.92
CA GLU A 61 16.19 -1.65 3.00
C GLU A 61 15.93 -0.91 1.68
N PHE A 62 14.72 -1.08 1.11
CA PHE A 62 14.32 -0.34 -0.08
C PHE A 62 14.28 1.17 0.18
N MET A 63 13.67 1.59 1.29
CA MET A 63 13.54 3.00 1.61
C MET A 63 14.90 3.64 1.86
N ASP A 64 15.78 3.03 2.64
CA ASP A 64 17.13 3.54 2.89
C ASP A 64 17.94 3.72 1.60
N GLN A 65 17.79 2.81 0.64
CA GLN A 65 18.56 2.83 -0.60
C GLN A 65 17.97 3.77 -1.67
N TYR A 66 16.64 3.83 -1.81
CA TYR A 66 15.98 4.44 -2.97
C TYR A 66 15.13 5.67 -2.64
N PHE A 67 14.84 5.97 -1.38
CA PHE A 67 13.91 7.04 -0.97
C PHE A 67 14.18 8.39 -1.63
N LYS A 68 15.44 8.86 -1.63
CA LYS A 68 15.83 10.16 -2.20
C LYS A 68 15.74 10.24 -3.73
N GLN A 69 15.46 9.13 -4.41
CA GLN A 69 15.27 9.11 -5.86
C GLN A 69 13.85 9.49 -6.29
N TYR A 70 12.92 9.62 -5.34
CA TYR A 70 11.52 9.91 -5.58
C TYR A 70 11.12 11.24 -4.97
N GLN A 71 10.06 11.84 -5.53
CA GLN A 71 9.38 13.00 -4.96
C GLN A 71 8.11 12.58 -4.20
N MET A 72 7.55 11.42 -4.55
CA MET A 72 6.34 10.87 -3.94
C MET A 72 6.44 9.35 -3.89
N ILE A 73 5.99 8.75 -2.80
CA ILE A 73 5.92 7.30 -2.60
C ILE A 73 4.53 6.97 -2.06
N ASN A 74 3.77 6.13 -2.77
CA ASN A 74 2.56 5.53 -2.24
C ASN A 74 2.86 4.15 -1.65
N VAL A 75 2.60 3.97 -0.36
CA VAL A 75 2.73 2.71 0.36
C VAL A 75 1.33 2.14 0.59
N GLU A 76 0.97 1.10 -0.15
CA GLU A 76 -0.27 0.37 0.10
C GLU A 76 -0.07 -0.66 1.24
N ILE A 77 -0.79 -0.49 2.34
CA ILE A 77 -0.90 -1.52 3.37
C ILE A 77 -1.97 -2.52 2.92
N LYS A 78 -1.56 -3.72 2.53
CA LYS A 78 -2.48 -4.76 2.04
C LYS A 78 -3.46 -5.21 3.14
N PRO A 79 -4.68 -5.66 2.78
CA PRO A 79 -5.76 -5.92 3.73
C PRO A 79 -5.60 -7.25 4.49
N ASP A 80 -4.46 -7.44 5.18
CA ASP A 80 -4.23 -8.59 6.05
C ASP A 80 -4.85 -8.39 7.44
N ASN A 81 -5.05 -9.49 8.17
CA ASN A 81 -5.53 -9.43 9.55
C ASN A 81 -4.40 -9.00 10.50
N PHE A 82 -4.20 -7.69 10.67
CA PHE A 82 -3.20 -7.14 11.60
C PHE A 82 -3.73 -7.05 13.03
N THR A 83 -2.84 -7.28 13.99
CA THR A 83 -3.05 -6.83 15.38
C THR A 83 -2.65 -5.37 15.51
N ASP A 84 -3.08 -4.70 16.59
CA ASP A 84 -2.67 -3.31 16.86
C ASP A 84 -1.14 -3.17 16.93
N LYS A 85 -0.46 -4.13 17.58
CA LYS A 85 1.00 -4.19 17.64
C LYS A 85 1.64 -4.29 16.26
N GLN A 86 1.04 -5.06 15.35
CA GLN A 86 1.53 -5.19 13.98
C GLN A 86 1.34 -3.91 13.17
N LEU A 87 0.22 -3.21 13.38
CA LEU A 87 0.02 -1.88 12.79
C LEU A 87 1.02 -0.88 13.36
N ASP A 88 1.31 -0.91 14.67
CA ASP A 88 2.35 -0.06 15.25
C ASP A 88 3.72 -0.29 14.59
N ILE A 89 4.10 -1.55 14.33
CA ILE A 89 5.33 -1.87 13.61
C ILE A 89 5.35 -1.21 12.22
N VAL A 90 4.27 -1.38 11.45
CA VAL A 90 4.14 -0.82 10.09
C VAL A 90 4.21 0.70 10.09
N PHE A 91 3.38 1.36 10.90
CA PHE A 91 3.32 2.83 10.93
C PHE A 91 4.59 3.45 11.50
N ASN A 92 5.23 2.84 12.50
CA ASN A 92 6.52 3.31 12.99
C ASN A 92 7.61 3.22 11.92
N ALA A 93 7.63 2.16 11.10
CA ALA A 93 8.56 2.07 9.98
C ALA A 93 8.29 3.16 8.93
N ILE A 94 7.03 3.39 8.55
CA ILE A 94 6.65 4.44 7.60
C ILE A 94 7.06 5.83 8.12
N LYS A 95 6.79 6.11 9.40
CA LYS A 95 7.09 7.40 10.06
C LYS A 95 8.57 7.77 9.99
N LYS A 96 9.49 6.81 9.93
CA LYS A 96 10.94 7.07 9.79
C LYS A 96 11.28 7.82 8.50
N TYR A 97 10.40 7.80 7.50
CA TYR A 97 10.65 8.39 6.17
C TYR A 97 9.76 9.60 5.88
N THR A 98 8.95 10.06 6.84
CA THR A 98 8.12 11.27 6.66
C THR A 98 8.91 12.55 6.96
N ASN A 99 8.40 13.71 6.53
CA ASN A 99 8.99 15.03 6.74
C ASN A 99 10.44 15.21 6.23
N GLN A 100 10.82 14.46 5.19
CA GLN A 100 12.20 14.44 4.66
C GLN A 100 12.29 14.84 3.17
N GLY A 101 11.34 15.66 2.71
CA GLY A 101 11.31 16.20 1.34
C GLY A 101 10.74 15.25 0.27
N VAL A 102 10.25 14.08 0.67
CA VAL A 102 9.50 13.14 -0.18
C VAL A 102 8.10 13.01 0.40
N GLU A 103 7.08 13.14 -0.45
CA GLU A 103 5.69 12.97 -0.03
C GLU A 103 5.37 11.48 0.11
N ILE A 104 5.08 11.04 1.34
CA ILE A 104 4.61 9.68 1.60
C ILE A 104 3.09 9.69 1.62
N ILE A 105 2.47 8.85 0.79
CA ILE A 105 1.03 8.57 0.82
C ILE A 105 0.86 7.16 1.36
N VAL A 106 0.00 6.98 2.36
CA VAL A 106 -0.35 5.66 2.90
C VAL A 106 -1.77 5.35 2.49
N SER A 107 -1.96 4.19 1.86
CA SER A 107 -3.26 3.78 1.32
C SER A 107 -3.62 2.33 1.68
N SER A 108 -4.90 1.98 1.60
CA SER A 108 -5.36 0.59 1.79
C SER A 108 -6.77 0.38 1.24
N PHE A 109 -7.09 -0.85 0.83
CA PHE A 109 -8.46 -1.30 0.57
C PHE A 109 -9.21 -1.73 1.85
N SER A 110 -8.51 -1.92 2.98
CA SER A 110 -9.14 -2.37 4.23
C SER A 110 -9.74 -1.20 5.00
N THR A 111 -11.05 -1.24 5.27
CA THR A 111 -11.73 -0.23 6.11
C THR A 111 -11.08 -0.07 7.48
N ASN A 112 -10.65 -1.18 8.11
CA ASN A 112 -9.98 -1.13 9.41
C ASN A 112 -8.64 -0.37 9.31
N VAL A 113 -7.86 -0.64 8.25
CA VAL A 113 -6.58 0.03 8.02
C VAL A 113 -6.80 1.50 7.64
N LEU A 114 -7.83 1.83 6.86
CA LEU A 114 -8.21 3.20 6.52
C LEU A 114 -8.51 4.05 7.77
N HIS A 115 -9.20 3.50 8.77
CA HIS A 115 -9.41 4.19 10.04
C HIS A 115 -8.10 4.42 10.81
N GLU A 116 -7.18 3.45 10.80
CA GLU A 116 -5.87 3.58 11.43
C GLU A 116 -4.96 4.59 10.69
N ILE A 117 -5.03 4.65 9.35
CA ILE A 117 -4.38 5.68 8.53
C ILE A 117 -4.84 7.07 8.98
N LEU A 118 -6.16 7.32 9.05
CA LEU A 118 -6.69 8.62 9.48
C LEU A 118 -6.25 8.97 10.90
N LYS A 119 -6.38 8.01 11.84
CA LYS A 119 -6.02 8.20 13.25
C LYS A 119 -4.56 8.61 13.43
N ARG A 120 -3.64 8.05 12.64
CA ARG A 120 -2.19 8.26 12.76
C ARG A 120 -1.66 9.42 11.94
N SER A 121 -2.31 9.72 10.81
CA SER A 121 -1.89 10.79 9.88
C SER A 121 -1.68 12.15 10.55
N SER A 122 -2.50 12.48 11.55
CA SER A 122 -2.41 13.73 12.32
C SER A 122 -1.05 13.95 13.00
N ASN A 123 -0.32 12.88 13.31
CA ASN A 123 0.92 12.93 14.08
C ASN A 123 2.16 12.42 13.31
N ASP A 124 1.95 11.65 12.24
CA ASP A 124 3.02 10.89 11.62
C ASP A 124 3.54 11.49 10.31
N GLY A 125 2.93 12.58 9.82
CA GLY A 125 3.47 13.40 8.73
C GLY A 125 3.39 12.79 7.33
N PHE A 126 2.57 11.75 7.15
CA PHE A 126 2.22 11.19 5.85
C PHE A 126 0.85 11.69 5.37
N LYS A 127 0.62 11.61 4.06
CA LYS A 127 -0.65 11.86 3.39
C LYS A 127 -1.50 10.59 3.31
N THR A 128 -2.81 10.78 3.23
CA THR A 128 -3.78 9.68 3.34
C THR A 128 -4.41 9.35 1.99
N GLY A 129 -4.45 8.07 1.63
CA GLY A 129 -5.07 7.59 0.38
C GLY A 129 -6.18 6.57 0.61
N TYR A 130 -7.38 6.84 0.08
CA TYR A 130 -8.50 5.89 0.12
C TYR A 130 -8.58 5.08 -1.17
N LEU A 131 -8.14 3.82 -1.12
CA LEU A 131 -8.30 2.84 -2.19
C LEU A 131 -9.65 2.12 -2.12
N PHE A 132 -10.31 2.00 -3.27
CA PHE A 132 -11.56 1.26 -3.42
C PHE A 132 -11.71 0.77 -4.86
N GLU A 133 -12.36 -0.38 -5.06
CA GLU A 133 -12.52 -1.00 -6.38
C GLU A 133 -13.87 -0.71 -7.05
N LYS A 134 -14.90 -0.41 -6.25
CA LYS A 134 -16.29 -0.29 -6.69
C LYS A 134 -16.98 0.84 -5.93
N MET A 135 -17.91 1.51 -6.61
CA MET A 135 -18.74 2.55 -5.97
C MET A 135 -19.58 2.01 -4.80
N SER A 136 -19.92 0.72 -4.77
CA SER A 136 -20.65 0.10 -3.66
C SER A 136 -19.82 -0.02 -2.37
N LEU A 137 -18.50 0.10 -2.47
CA LEU A 137 -17.57 0.11 -1.34
C LEU A 137 -17.06 1.51 -1.02
N PHE A 138 -17.47 2.52 -1.79
CA PHE A 138 -17.03 3.89 -1.65
C PHE A 138 -17.96 4.64 -0.69
N ASP A 139 -17.43 4.98 0.48
CA ASP A 139 -18.11 5.83 1.45
C ASP A 139 -17.70 7.30 1.25
N ILE A 140 -18.65 8.14 0.86
CA ILE A 140 -18.43 9.56 0.58
C ILE A 140 -18.03 10.34 1.84
N GLU A 141 -18.63 10.05 3.00
CA GLU A 141 -18.36 10.79 4.23
C GLU A 141 -17.01 10.40 4.82
N LEU A 142 -16.62 9.13 4.67
CA LEU A 142 -15.27 8.70 4.98
C LEU A 142 -14.26 9.33 4.01
N ALA A 143 -14.55 9.35 2.71
CA ALA A 143 -13.66 9.86 1.66
C ALA A 143 -13.26 11.32 1.84
N LYS A 144 -14.17 12.17 2.33
CA LYS A 144 -13.88 13.59 2.63
C LYS A 144 -12.79 13.80 3.68
N LYS A 145 -12.40 12.75 4.42
CA LYS A 145 -11.34 12.81 5.44
C LYS A 145 -9.95 12.49 4.90
N PHE A 146 -9.84 12.05 3.64
CA PHE A 146 -8.59 11.66 3.01
C PHE A 146 -8.03 12.77 2.11
N ASP A 147 -6.70 12.84 2.02
CA ASP A 147 -6.00 13.77 1.11
C ASP A 147 -6.15 13.34 -0.36
N PHE A 148 -6.21 12.03 -0.62
CA PHE A 148 -6.30 11.44 -1.95
C PHE A 148 -7.37 10.34 -2.03
N LEU A 149 -8.05 10.26 -3.17
CA LEU A 149 -8.90 9.11 -3.52
C LEU A 149 -8.24 8.29 -4.63
N HIS A 150 -8.30 6.98 -4.52
CA HIS A 150 -7.64 6.08 -5.45
C HIS A 150 -8.68 5.18 -6.17
N PRO A 151 -9.49 5.71 -7.10
CA PRO A 151 -10.42 4.91 -7.89
C PRO A 151 -9.70 4.18 -9.04
N PRO A 152 -10.17 3.01 -9.49
CA PRO A 152 -9.71 2.45 -10.76
C PRO A 152 -10.24 3.31 -11.91
N ILE A 153 -9.47 3.40 -13.00
CA ILE A 153 -9.85 4.18 -14.19
C ILE A 153 -11.23 3.79 -14.74
N SER A 154 -11.63 2.53 -14.57
CA SER A 154 -12.92 2.02 -15.03
C SER A 154 -14.12 2.75 -14.40
N LEU A 155 -13.99 3.26 -13.16
CA LEU A 155 -15.04 4.05 -12.53
C LEU A 155 -15.10 5.47 -13.11
N LEU A 156 -13.97 6.03 -13.52
CA LEU A 156 -13.91 7.37 -14.11
C LEU A 156 -14.42 7.42 -15.56
N LYS A 157 -14.63 6.28 -16.22
CA LYS A 157 -15.24 6.24 -17.56
C LYS A 157 -16.75 6.54 -17.58
N LYS A 158 -17.41 6.53 -16.41
CA LYS A 158 -18.85 6.76 -16.29
C LYS A 158 -19.12 8.25 -16.02
N PRO A 159 -19.89 8.98 -16.85
CA PRO A 159 -20.14 10.41 -16.67
C PRO A 159 -20.64 10.79 -15.26
N LYS A 160 -21.58 10.02 -14.70
CA LYS A 160 -22.09 10.26 -13.33
C LYS A 160 -20.99 10.23 -12.26
N ASN A 161 -19.97 9.39 -12.45
CA ASN A 161 -18.88 9.27 -11.49
C ASN A 161 -17.89 10.43 -11.68
N GLN A 162 -17.68 10.88 -12.92
CA GLN A 162 -16.85 12.06 -13.20
C GLN A 162 -17.42 13.29 -12.48
N GLU A 163 -18.72 13.53 -12.63
CA GLU A 163 -19.42 14.62 -11.94
C GLU A 163 -19.27 14.52 -10.41
N LEU A 164 -19.48 13.31 -9.86
CA LEU A 164 -19.27 13.07 -8.43
C LEU A 164 -17.85 13.44 -7.97
N PHE A 165 -16.80 12.93 -8.64
CA PHE A 165 -15.42 13.18 -8.21
C PHE A 165 -14.99 14.64 -8.43
N LEU A 166 -15.52 15.31 -9.47
CA LEU A 166 -15.33 16.75 -9.66
C LEU A 166 -15.96 17.55 -8.50
N ASN A 167 -17.17 17.19 -8.09
CA ASN A 167 -17.86 17.84 -6.98
C ASN A 167 -17.20 17.57 -5.61
N LEU A 168 -16.59 16.40 -5.42
CA LEU A 168 -15.81 16.12 -4.22
C LEU A 168 -14.55 16.98 -4.16
N ASN A 169 -13.95 17.31 -5.30
CA ASN A 169 -12.75 18.14 -5.41
C ASN A 169 -11.58 17.64 -4.53
N ILE A 170 -11.43 16.32 -4.45
CA ILE A 170 -10.33 15.65 -3.76
C ILE A 170 -9.35 15.12 -4.83
N PRO A 171 -8.04 15.35 -4.69
CA PRO A 171 -7.03 14.80 -5.60
C PRO A 171 -7.16 13.29 -5.83
N LEU A 172 -6.97 12.85 -7.08
CA LEU A 172 -7.12 11.46 -7.47
C LEU A 172 -5.78 10.80 -7.84
N ASN A 173 -5.48 9.66 -7.22
CA ASN A 173 -4.42 8.74 -7.65
C ASN A 173 -5.07 7.52 -8.32
N VAL A 174 -5.34 7.67 -9.62
CA VAL A 174 -6.07 6.67 -10.40
C VAL A 174 -5.20 5.43 -10.66
N TRP A 175 -5.76 4.23 -10.55
CA TRP A 175 -5.02 2.98 -10.78
C TRP A 175 -5.62 2.09 -11.88
N THR A 176 -4.84 1.10 -12.30
CA THR A 176 -5.10 0.18 -13.44
C THR A 176 -5.26 0.90 -14.79
N PHE A 177 -4.21 1.57 -15.24
CA PHE A 177 -4.07 1.91 -16.66
C PHE A 177 -3.63 0.66 -17.42
N LYS A 178 -4.56 -0.21 -17.79
CA LYS A 178 -4.26 -1.17 -18.86
C LYS A 178 -3.91 -0.34 -20.10
N LYS A 179 -2.85 -0.70 -20.83
CA LYS A 179 -2.59 -0.13 -22.17
C LYS A 179 -3.92 -0.17 -22.93
N MET A 180 -4.45 1.02 -23.21
CA MET A 180 -5.59 1.18 -24.10
C MET A 180 -5.11 0.96 -25.53
#